data_AF-V8CCF5-F1
#
_entry.id   AF-V8CCF5-F1
#
_cell.length_a   1.000
_cell.length_b   1.000
_cell.length_c   1.000
_cell.angle_alpha   90.00
_cell.angle_beta   90.00
_cell.angle_gamma   90.00
#
_symmetry.space_group_name_H-M   'P 1'
#
loop_
_entity.id
_entity.type
_entity.pdbx_description
1 polymer ?
#
loop_
_entity_poly.entity_id
_entity_poly.type
_entity_poly.pdbx_seq_one_letter_code
_entity_poly.pdbx_strand_id
1 'polypeptide(L)'
;MNNTLMLMNQWQDKIPSAEAFMLQKQLEEVDEASLYSLVSLNLKSPIIGFVLGFLFGALGVDRFYKGDIGLGVVKLLTCWLTLGIWWFIDLFLVWRGIKNDNVAKIAQALAFAKKR
;
A
#
# COMPACT_ATOMS: atom_id res chain seq x y z
N MET A 1 17.51 -9.03 -18.20
CA MET A 1 16.25 -8.32 -17.97
C MET A 1 16.57 -7.19 -17.00
N ASN A 2 16.24 -5.94 -17.29
CA ASN A 2 16.61 -4.82 -16.42
C ASN A 2 15.89 -4.99 -15.06
N ASN A 3 16.62 -5.17 -13.96
CA ASN A 3 16.05 -5.46 -12.62
C ASN A 3 15.06 -4.38 -12.17
N THR A 4 15.27 -3.14 -12.61
CA THR A 4 14.34 -2.02 -12.41
C THR A 4 12.97 -2.27 -13.05
N LEU A 5 12.93 -2.78 -14.28
CA LEU A 5 11.66 -3.09 -14.97
C LEU A 5 10.92 -4.24 -14.27
N MET A 6 11.65 -5.21 -13.71
CA MET A 6 11.06 -6.29 -12.92
C MET A 6 10.36 -5.74 -11.67
N LEU A 7 11.02 -4.87 -10.91
CA LEU A 7 10.44 -4.23 -9.72
C LEU A 7 9.22 -3.38 -10.06
N MET A 8 9.30 -2.58 -11.13
CA MET A 8 8.19 -1.74 -11.57
C MET A 8 6.96 -2.57 -11.95
N ASN A 9 7.15 -3.68 -12.67
CA ASN A 9 6.06 -4.60 -12.98
C ASN A 9 5.48 -5.27 -11.72
N GLN A 10 6.33 -5.67 -10.77
CA GLN A 10 5.89 -6.26 -9.49
C GLN A 10 5.04 -5.28 -8.65
N TRP A 11 5.32 -3.98 -8.77
CA TRP A 11 4.68 -2.95 -7.96
C TRP A 11 3.51 -2.24 -8.66
N GLN A 12 3.30 -2.47 -9.96
CA GLN A 12 2.33 -1.78 -10.80
C GLN A 12 0.94 -1.62 -10.15
N ASP A 13 0.37 -2.70 -9.62
CA ASP A 13 -0.96 -2.67 -9.00
C ASP A 13 -0.96 -2.20 -7.54
N LYS A 14 0.23 -2.16 -6.92
CA LYS A 14 0.42 -1.86 -5.49
C LYS A 14 0.69 -0.38 -5.20
N ILE A 15 1.02 0.42 -6.21
CA ILE A 15 1.34 1.85 -6.08
C ILE A 15 0.34 2.73 -6.86
N PRO A 16 0.31 4.05 -6.59
CA PRO A 16 -0.37 5.02 -7.45
C PRO A 16 0.40 5.22 -8.76
N SER A 17 -0.32 5.31 -9.88
CA SER A 17 0.28 5.55 -11.21
C SER A 17 1.03 6.88 -11.29
N ALA A 18 0.60 7.89 -10.53
CA ALA A 18 1.25 9.20 -10.48
C ALA A 18 2.69 9.14 -9.92
N GLU A 19 2.99 8.16 -9.06
CA GLU A 19 4.29 8.04 -8.38
C GLU A 19 5.22 7.06 -9.11
N ALA A 20 4.69 6.25 -10.02
CA ALA A 20 5.44 5.23 -10.76
C ALA A 20 6.66 5.80 -11.50
N PHE A 21 6.47 6.95 -12.18
CA PHE A 21 7.56 7.60 -12.91
C PHE A 21 8.68 8.11 -11.99
N MET A 22 8.32 8.66 -10.83
CA MET A 22 9.31 9.15 -9.85
C MET A 22 10.09 8.01 -9.22
N LEU A 23 9.41 6.92 -8.85
CA LEU A 23 10.05 5.72 -8.30
C LEU A 23 10.97 5.05 -9.33
N GLN A 24 10.58 5.00 -10.60
CA GLN A 24 11.44 4.48 -11.66
C GLN A 24 12.76 5.27 -11.73
N LYS A 25 12.70 6.61 -11.75
CA LYS A 25 13.91 7.45 -11.74
C LYS A 25 14.80 7.18 -10.54
N GLN A 26 14.21 7.05 -9.35
CA GLN A 26 14.98 6.76 -8.14
C GLN A 26 15.62 5.37 -8.17
N LEU A 27 14.98 4.38 -8.78
CA LEU A 27 15.53 3.03 -8.94
C LEU A 27 16.72 2.99 -9.91
N GLU A 28 16.72 3.82 -10.96
CA GLU A 28 17.83 3.91 -11.92
C GLU A 28 19.10 4.51 -11.30
N GLU A 29 18.98 5.29 -10.22
CA GLU A 29 20.10 5.84 -9.46
C GLU A 29 20.68 4.88 -8.41
N VAL A 30 20.01 3.76 -8.14
CA VAL A 30 20.40 2.80 -7.09
C VAL A 30 21.26 1.69 -7.67
N ASP A 31 22.31 1.31 -6.94
CA ASP A 31 23.19 0.19 -7.31
C ASP A 31 22.43 -1.15 -7.39
N GLU A 32 22.86 -2.02 -8.31
CA GLU A 32 22.19 -3.29 -8.60
C GLU A 32 22.15 -4.22 -7.38
N ALA A 33 23.17 -4.20 -6.52
CA ALA A 33 23.18 -4.99 -5.29
C ALA A 33 22.09 -4.56 -4.30
N SER A 34 21.78 -3.26 -4.28
CA SER A 34 20.75 -2.70 -3.42
C SER A 34 19.34 -2.98 -3.94
N LEU A 35 19.15 -3.22 -5.25
CA LEU A 35 17.85 -3.58 -5.82
C LEU A 35 17.30 -4.91 -5.26
N TYR A 36 18.17 -5.87 -4.95
CA TYR A 36 17.74 -7.15 -4.35
C TYR A 36 17.05 -6.95 -3.00
N SER A 37 17.45 -5.93 -2.22
CA SER A 37 16.77 -5.61 -0.95
C SER A 37 15.34 -5.12 -1.17
N LEU A 38 15.09 -4.42 -2.28
CA LEU A 38 13.78 -3.87 -2.62
C LEU A 38 12.80 -4.95 -3.10
N VAL A 39 13.30 -6.01 -3.75
CA VAL A 39 12.46 -7.17 -4.16
C VAL A 39 11.78 -7.80 -2.95
N SER A 40 12.47 -7.84 -1.80
CA SER A 40 11.99 -8.46 -0.56
C SER A 40 10.95 -7.63 0.21
N LEU A 41 10.61 -6.43 -0.25
CA LEU A 41 9.67 -5.56 0.45
C LEU A 41 8.27 -6.16 0.53
N ASN A 42 7.73 -6.23 1.75
CA ASN A 42 6.37 -6.68 2.00
C ASN A 42 5.35 -5.56 1.75
N LEU A 43 5.00 -5.41 0.47
CA LEU A 43 3.97 -4.48 0.00
C LEU A 43 2.60 -5.15 0.00
N LYS A 44 1.64 -4.49 0.65
CA LYS A 44 0.26 -4.97 0.77
C LYS A 44 -0.48 -4.77 -0.55
N SER A 45 -1.51 -5.58 -0.80
CA SER A 45 -2.29 -5.53 -2.02
C SER A 45 -3.54 -4.66 -1.83
N PRO A 46 -3.71 -3.56 -2.60
CA PRO A 46 -4.89 -2.71 -2.50
C PRO A 46 -6.19 -3.46 -2.81
N ILE A 47 -6.15 -4.40 -3.77
CA ILE A 47 -7.32 -5.21 -4.14
C ILE A 47 -7.74 -6.14 -3.00
N ILE A 48 -6.79 -6.70 -2.25
CA ILE A 48 -7.11 -7.51 -1.07
C ILE A 48 -7.78 -6.62 -0.02
N GLY A 49 -7.24 -5.43 0.25
CA GLY A 49 -7.84 -4.47 1.17
C GLY A 49 -9.28 -4.09 0.78
N PHE A 50 -9.52 -3.87 -0.52
CA PHE A 50 -10.85 -3.55 -1.03
C PHE A 50 -11.82 -4.73 -0.94
N VAL A 51 -11.40 -5.94 -1.29
CA VAL A 51 -12.25 -7.15 -1.16
C VAL A 51 -12.59 -7.40 0.31
N LEU A 52 -11.62 -7.27 1.22
CA LEU A 52 -11.86 -7.37 2.65
C LEU A 52 -12.80 -6.28 3.15
N GLY A 53 -12.69 -5.05 2.64
CA GLY A 53 -13.60 -3.97 2.97
C GLY A 53 -15.01 -4.23 2.45
N PHE A 54 -15.13 -4.77 1.24
CA PHE A 54 -16.42 -5.06 0.65
C PHE A 54 -17.17 -6.15 1.41
N LEU A 55 -16.49 -7.25 1.77
CA LEU A 55 -17.12 -8.39 2.46
C LEU A 55 -17.22 -8.19 3.98
N PHE A 56 -16.21 -7.56 4.59
CA PHE A 56 -16.04 -7.50 6.05
C PHE A 56 -15.78 -6.09 6.58
N GLY A 57 -16.03 -5.04 5.79
CA GLY A 57 -15.73 -3.65 6.17
C GLY A 57 -16.62 -3.09 7.28
N ALA A 58 -17.79 -3.68 7.51
CA ALA A 58 -18.60 -3.41 8.71
C ALA A 58 -17.89 -3.88 9.99
N LEU A 59 -17.07 -4.94 9.90
CA LEU A 59 -16.22 -5.40 10.98
C LEU A 59 -14.85 -4.68 11.01
N GLY A 60 -14.59 -3.76 10.06
CA GLY A 60 -13.33 -3.04 9.95
C GLY A 60 -12.12 -3.88 9.53
N VAL A 61 -12.31 -5.07 8.95
CA VAL A 61 -11.23 -6.01 8.56
C VAL A 61 -10.25 -5.39 7.56
N ASP A 62 -10.74 -4.52 6.69
CA ASP A 62 -9.94 -3.71 5.76
C ASP A 62 -8.95 -2.77 6.46
N ARG A 63 -9.37 -2.16 7.58
CA ARG A 63 -8.50 -1.30 8.41
C ARG A 63 -7.44 -2.11 9.12
N PHE A 64 -7.80 -3.27 9.67
CA PHE A 64 -6.84 -4.20 10.27
C PHE A 64 -5.83 -4.71 9.24
N TYR A 65 -6.28 -5.06 8.03
CA TYR A 65 -5.39 -5.45 6.93
C TYR A 65 -4.44 -4.32 6.55
N LYS A 66 -4.93 -3.08 6.41
CA LYS A 66 -4.07 -1.92 6.14
C LYS A 66 -3.04 -1.70 7.27
N GLY A 67 -3.44 -1.91 8.52
CA GLY A 67 -2.62 -1.69 9.72
C GLY A 67 -3.14 -0.59 10.64
N ASP A 68 -4.27 0.02 10.28
CA ASP A 68 -4.95 1.06 11.06
C ASP A 68 -5.81 0.43 12.17
N ILE A 69 -5.17 -0.31 13.10
CA ILE A 69 -5.86 -1.11 14.13
C ILE A 69 -6.78 -0.23 14.98
N GLY A 70 -6.32 0.94 15.41
CA GLY A 70 -7.13 1.85 16.24
C GLY A 70 -8.42 2.31 15.55
N LEU A 71 -8.33 2.65 14.26
CA LEU A 71 -9.51 3.01 13.45
C LEU A 71 -10.44 1.81 13.23
N GLY A 72 -9.88 0.61 13.08
CA GLY A 72 -10.66 -0.63 13.02
C GLY A 72 -11.49 -0.87 14.29
N VAL A 73 -10.89 -0.69 15.47
CA VAL A 73 -11.59 -0.81 16.76
C VAL A 73 -12.67 0.24 16.93
N VAL A 74 -12.40 1.50 16.58
CA VAL A 74 -13.42 2.57 16.61
C VAL A 74 -14.60 2.21 15.71
N LYS A 75 -14.32 1.73 14.49
CA LYS A 75 -15.35 1.26 13.56
C LYS A 75 -16.21 0.16 14.18
N LEU A 76 -15.62 -0.85 14.83
CA LEU A 76 -16.38 -1.90 15.51
C LEU A 76 -17.36 -1.37 16.57
N LEU A 77 -16.95 -0.36 17.34
CA LEU A 77 -17.79 0.25 18.37
C LEU A 77 -18.90 1.15 17.80
N THR A 78 -18.67 1.77 16.64
CA THR A 78 -19.53 2.80 16.03
C THR A 78 -20.22 2.34 14.74
N CYS A 79 -20.04 1.09 14.31
CA CYS A 79 -20.45 0.61 12.98
C CYS A 79 -21.95 0.79 12.70
N TRP A 80 -22.78 0.73 13.75
CA TRP A 80 -24.23 0.91 13.66
C TRP A 80 -24.69 2.36 13.45
N LEU A 81 -23.83 3.35 13.77
CA LEU A 81 -24.20 4.76 13.78
C LEU A 81 -24.24 5.38 12.37
N THR A 82 -23.56 4.80 11.39
CA THR A 82 -23.30 5.45 10.09
C THR A 82 -24.15 4.95 8.93
N LEU A 83 -25.16 4.10 9.19
CA LEU A 83 -26.15 3.61 8.22
C LEU A 83 -25.54 3.13 6.88
N GLY A 84 -24.31 2.59 6.90
CA GLY A 84 -23.62 2.05 5.73
C GLY A 84 -22.90 3.08 4.83
N ILE A 85 -23.06 4.39 5.06
CA ILE A 85 -22.39 5.43 4.24
C ILE A 85 -20.88 5.43 4.49
N TRP A 86 -20.47 5.32 5.75
CA TRP A 86 -19.06 5.31 6.11
C TRP A 86 -18.34 4.09 5.52
N TRP A 87 -19.00 2.93 5.49
CA TRP A 87 -18.46 1.72 4.87
C TRP A 87 -18.06 1.94 3.41
N PHE A 88 -18.91 2.60 2.61
CA PHE A 88 -18.64 2.86 1.20
C PHE A 88 -17.46 3.80 0.98
N ILE A 89 -17.39 4.88 1.76
CA ILE A 89 -16.25 5.83 1.71
C ILE A 89 -14.96 5.11 2.10
N ASP A 90 -15.02 4.21 3.07
CA ASP A 90 -13.85 3.49 3.57
C ASP A 90 -13.20 2.60 2.50
N LEU A 91 -13.98 2.00 1.60
CA LEU A 91 -13.44 1.18 0.50
C LEU A 91 -12.38 1.95 -0.30
N PHE A 92 -12.69 3.20 -0.67
CA PHE A 92 -11.77 4.04 -1.43
C PHE A 92 -10.63 4.58 -0.56
N LEU A 93 -10.91 4.92 0.70
CA LEU A 93 -9.89 5.39 1.64
C LEU A 93 -8.83 4.31 1.93
N VAL A 94 -9.24 3.06 2.14
CA VAL A 94 -8.32 1.95 2.37
C VAL A 94 -7.55 1.61 1.11
N TRP A 95 -8.20 1.56 -0.06
CA TRP A 95 -7.51 1.33 -1.33
C TRP A 95 -6.39 2.36 -1.56
N ARG A 96 -6.71 3.66 -1.45
CA ARG A 96 -5.73 4.74 -1.62
C ARG A 96 -4.69 4.73 -0.51
N GLY A 97 -5.11 4.46 0.73
CA GLY A 97 -4.24 4.37 1.89
C GLY A 97 -3.15 3.30 1.71
N ILE A 98 -3.53 2.09 1.32
CA ILE A 98 -2.58 0.99 1.09
C ILE A 98 -1.55 1.36 0.01
N LYS A 99 -1.99 1.98 -1.09
CA LYS A 99 -1.10 2.42 -2.16
C LYS A 99 -0.07 3.46 -1.66
N ASN A 100 -0.52 4.44 -0.89
CA ASN A 100 0.35 5.47 -0.32
C ASN A 100 1.31 4.87 0.72
N ASP A 101 0.85 3.96 1.58
CA ASP A 101 1.68 3.28 2.58
C ASP A 101 2.78 2.43 1.92
N ASN A 102 2.46 1.79 0.80
CA ASN A 102 3.44 1.05 -0.01
C ASN A 102 4.51 1.97 -0.59
N VAL A 103 4.14 3.15 -1.10
CA VAL A 103 5.12 4.11 -1.62
C VAL A 103 6.00 4.66 -0.51
N ALA A 104 5.43 4.98 0.65
CA ALA A 104 6.21 5.40 1.80
C ALA A 104 7.27 4.34 2.20
N LYS A 105 6.90 3.06 2.20
CA LYS A 105 7.85 1.95 2.44
C LYS A 105 8.94 1.86 1.38
N ILE A 106 8.58 1.97 0.09
CA ILE A 106 9.54 1.96 -1.01
C ILE A 106 10.50 3.15 -0.88
N ALA A 107 9.98 4.36 -0.67
CA ALA A 107 10.78 5.56 -0.54
C ALA A 107 11.76 5.48 0.65
N GLN A 108 11.31 4.94 1.79
CA GLN A 108 12.19 4.67 2.93
C GLN A 108 13.29 3.68 2.55
N ALA A 109 12.95 2.56 1.90
CA ALA A 109 13.93 1.56 1.49
C ALA A 109 14.94 2.11 0.47
N LEU A 110 14.49 2.92 -0.48
CA LEU A 110 15.34 3.64 -1.44
C LEU A 110 16.29 4.62 -0.75
N ALA A 111 15.81 5.34 0.26
CA ALA A 111 16.66 6.24 1.04
C ALA A 111 17.78 5.50 1.79
N PHE A 112 17.50 4.30 2.32
CA PHE A 112 18.52 3.44 2.92
C PHE A 112 19.49 2.87 1.88
N ALA A 113 18.99 2.48 0.71
CA ALA A 113 19.79 1.96 -0.39
C ALA A 113 20.78 3.00 -0.94
N LYS A 114 20.34 4.24 -1.13
CA LYS A 114 21.18 5.34 -1.65
C LYS A 114 22.25 5.81 -0.66
N LYS A 115 22.10 5.51 0.64
CA LYS A 115 23.06 5.86 1.69
C LYS A 115 24.23 4.88 1.78
N ARG A 116 24.13 3.69 1.18
CA ARG A 116 25.19 2.70 1.11
C ARG A 116 26.01 2.89 -0.15
#